data_AF-A0A839JVD9-F1
#
_entry.id   AF-A0A839JVD9-F1
#
_cell.length_a   1.000
_cell.length_b   1.000
_cell.length_c   1.000
_cell.angle_alpha   90.00
_cell.angle_beta   90.00
_cell.angle_gamma   90.00
#
_symmetry.space_group_name_H-M   'P 1'
#
loop_
_entity.id
_entity.type
_entity.pdbx_description
1 polymer ?
#
loop_
_entity_poly.entity_id
_entity_poly.type
_entity_poly.pdbx_seq_one_letter_code
_entity_poly.pdbx_strand_id
1 'polypeptide(L)'
;MEKKALFAISTLGLGHATRTLPIIKHYLKQGYHLDIVCFGNALNYLKTELHGGKVRFFELIDYPALERGSGRSFYIMLISDLLTTYIRIRREQKLLKKLEKKTDYNFIFSDGKYGFFSKKTKSFLLTHQLSFHIPKIFSFSQKFMDYFNKKYFQKFARIFIPDYEDTKDNLAGKLSHPGRINEVKHNYIGVISSFGGKENKEKSEPIDYLFTISGYLAQHRGVFIQKLLNEAKALPGKKVFILGDTTQKEYYQHDTEYNIEIYGF
;
A
#
# COMPACT_ATOMS: atom_id res chain seq x y z
N MET A 1 -11.13 26.93 -12.94
CA MET A 1 -9.94 26.60 -12.13
C MET A 1 -9.58 25.15 -12.35
N GLU A 2 -8.30 24.85 -12.55
CA GLU A 2 -7.81 23.48 -12.78
C GLU A 2 -7.94 22.65 -11.49
N LYS A 3 -8.62 21.50 -11.56
CA LYS A 3 -8.84 20.63 -10.39
C LYS A 3 -7.55 19.86 -10.09
N LYS A 4 -7.02 20.00 -8.88
CA LYS A 4 -5.76 19.34 -8.46
C LYS A 4 -5.95 18.56 -7.18
N ALA A 5 -5.39 17.36 -7.13
CA ALA A 5 -5.37 16.54 -5.92
C ALA A 5 -3.99 15.93 -5.70
N LEU A 6 -3.66 15.71 -4.43
CA LEU A 6 -2.41 15.10 -4.01
C LEU A 6 -2.69 13.71 -3.45
N PHE A 7 -2.05 12.69 -4.01
CA PHE A 7 -2.08 11.32 -3.52
C PHE A 7 -0.73 10.97 -2.91
N ALA A 8 -0.70 10.46 -1.68
CA ALA A 8 0.51 10.00 -1.01
C ALA A 8 0.36 8.52 -0.67
N ILE A 9 1.13 7.65 -1.32
CA ILE A 9 0.89 6.20 -1.30
C ILE A 9 2.10 5.49 -0.71
N SER A 10 1.87 4.68 0.33
CA SER A 10 2.87 3.84 0.98
C SER A 10 3.40 2.77 0.04
N THR A 11 4.67 2.39 0.25
CA THR A 11 5.36 1.36 -0.54
C THR A 11 5.69 0.13 0.30
N LEU A 12 5.05 -0.02 1.47
CA LEU A 12 5.12 -1.24 2.30
C LEU A 12 4.33 -2.39 1.64
N GLY A 13 4.76 -2.77 0.42
CA GLY A 13 4.08 -3.70 -0.48
C GLY A 13 3.32 -2.99 -1.62
N LEU A 14 3.17 -3.69 -2.75
CA LEU A 14 2.43 -3.18 -3.93
C LEU A 14 0.93 -2.99 -3.67
N GLY A 15 0.38 -3.66 -2.65
CA GLY A 15 -1.04 -3.62 -2.32
C GLY A 15 -1.60 -2.21 -2.10
N HIS A 16 -0.79 -1.29 -1.55
CA HIS A 16 -1.18 0.12 -1.38
C HIS A 16 -1.36 0.84 -2.73
N ALA A 17 -0.47 0.59 -3.68
CA ALA A 17 -0.55 1.19 -5.01
C ALA A 17 -1.71 0.60 -5.83
N THR A 18 -1.84 -0.72 -5.84
CA THR A 18 -2.90 -1.41 -6.61
C THR A 18 -4.30 -1.05 -6.09
N ARG A 19 -4.51 -0.99 -4.77
CA ARG A 19 -5.82 -0.63 -4.19
C ARG A 19 -6.17 0.85 -4.38
N THR A 20 -5.18 1.74 -4.42
CA THR A 20 -5.42 3.18 -4.61
C THR A 20 -5.60 3.51 -6.10
N LEU A 21 -5.14 2.66 -7.02
CA LEU A 21 -5.21 2.89 -8.46
C LEU A 21 -6.64 3.14 -9.01
N PRO A 22 -7.69 2.39 -8.64
CA PRO A 22 -9.06 2.67 -9.09
C PRO A 22 -9.53 4.09 -8.69
N ILE A 23 -9.13 4.54 -7.50
CA ILE A 23 -9.45 5.89 -6.99
C ILE A 23 -8.73 6.94 -7.84
N ILE A 24 -7.44 6.73 -8.12
CA ILE A 24 -6.67 7.61 -9.00
C ILE A 24 -7.30 7.69 -10.39
N LYS A 25 -7.59 6.55 -11.02
CA LYS A 25 -8.19 6.49 -12.37
C LYS A 25 -9.55 7.19 -12.40
N HIS A 26 -10.36 7.08 -11.34
CA HIS A 26 -11.62 7.79 -11.22
C HIS A 26 -11.43 9.32 -11.27
N TYR A 27 -10.51 9.88 -10.49
CA TYR A 27 -10.27 11.34 -10.50
C TYR A 27 -9.62 11.84 -11.78
N LEU A 28 -8.73 11.06 -12.41
CA LEU A 28 -8.20 11.39 -13.74
C LEU A 28 -9.31 11.49 -14.78
N LYS A 29 -10.28 10.55 -14.78
CA LYS A 29 -11.46 10.60 -15.66
C LYS A 29 -12.33 11.83 -15.44
N GLN A 30 -12.36 12.36 -14.21
CA GLN A 30 -13.05 13.63 -13.89
C GLN A 30 -12.25 14.89 -14.25
N GLY A 31 -11.10 14.74 -14.91
CA GLY A 31 -10.26 15.84 -15.37
C GLY A 31 -9.33 16.44 -14.30
N TYR A 32 -9.08 15.74 -13.20
CA TYR A 32 -8.10 16.17 -12.22
C TYR A 32 -6.67 16.03 -12.76
N HIS A 33 -5.81 16.96 -12.34
CA HIS A 33 -4.36 16.79 -12.40
C HIS A 33 -3.86 16.31 -11.05
N LEU A 34 -3.05 15.25 -11.06
CA LEU A 34 -2.68 14.55 -9.84
C LEU A 34 -1.19 14.69 -9.57
N ASP A 35 -0.87 15.06 -8.34
CA ASP A 35 0.47 14.88 -7.79
C ASP A 35 0.49 13.58 -6.99
N ILE A 36 1.44 12.70 -7.26
CA ILE A 36 1.56 11.40 -6.57
C ILE A 36 2.91 11.33 -5.87
N VAL A 37 2.89 11.14 -4.56
CA VAL A 37 4.08 10.87 -3.74
C VAL A 37 4.17 9.37 -3.47
N CYS A 38 5.21 8.74 -3.99
CA CYS A 38 5.45 7.30 -3.86
C CYS A 38 6.95 7.00 -3.97
N PHE A 39 7.37 5.76 -3.81
CA PHE A 39 8.79 5.38 -3.92
C PHE A 39 8.95 3.93 -4.44
N GLY A 40 10.14 3.61 -4.95
CA GLY A 40 10.52 2.24 -5.35
C GLY A 40 9.53 1.55 -6.30
N ASN A 41 9.26 0.27 -6.05
CA ASN A 41 8.45 -0.60 -6.91
C ASN A 41 7.02 -0.09 -7.14
N ALA A 42 6.36 0.41 -6.10
CA ALA A 42 5.02 0.97 -6.22
C ALA A 42 5.00 2.24 -7.09
N LEU A 43 6.06 3.05 -7.06
CA LEU A 43 6.18 4.19 -7.97
C LEU A 43 6.35 3.73 -9.43
N ASN A 44 7.17 2.72 -9.67
CA ASN A 44 7.37 2.18 -11.02
C ASN A 44 6.05 1.62 -11.59
N TYR A 45 5.34 0.84 -10.78
CA TYR A 45 4.01 0.34 -11.12
C TYR A 45 3.03 1.48 -11.50
N LEU A 46 2.92 2.51 -10.66
CA LEU A 46 2.01 3.63 -10.93
C LEU A 46 2.42 4.45 -12.16
N LYS A 47 3.72 4.60 -12.43
CA LYS A 47 4.20 5.26 -13.65
C LYS A 47 3.77 4.49 -14.91
N THR A 48 3.85 3.16 -14.88
CA THR A 48 3.39 2.30 -15.99
C THR A 48 1.88 2.41 -16.18
N GLU A 49 1.10 2.22 -15.11
CA GLU A 49 -0.37 2.21 -15.16
C GLU A 49 -1.01 3.56 -15.52
N LEU A 50 -0.32 4.66 -15.19
CA LEU A 50 -0.82 6.02 -15.37
C LEU A 50 -0.12 6.74 -16.53
N HIS A 51 0.57 6.00 -17.38
CA HIS A 51 1.25 6.55 -18.55
C HIS A 51 0.27 7.32 -19.45
N GLY A 52 0.66 8.53 -19.88
CA GLY A 52 -0.20 9.43 -20.65
C GLY A 52 -1.25 10.20 -19.83
N GLY A 53 -1.38 9.92 -18.53
CA GLY A 53 -2.25 10.67 -17.62
C GLY A 53 -1.67 12.03 -17.21
N LYS A 54 -2.53 12.94 -16.75
CA LYS A 54 -2.13 14.24 -16.16
C LYS A 54 -1.61 14.06 -14.75
N VAL A 55 -0.45 13.41 -14.62
CA VAL A 55 0.13 12.99 -13.35
C VAL A 55 1.57 13.47 -13.23
N ARG A 56 1.94 13.99 -12.06
CA ARG A 56 3.33 14.30 -11.70
C ARG A 56 3.73 13.51 -10.47
N PHE A 57 4.89 12.88 -10.54
CA PHE A 57 5.39 12.02 -9.46
C PHE A 57 6.45 12.71 -8.61
N PHE A 58 6.45 12.40 -7.32
CA PHE A 58 7.45 12.82 -6.34
C PHE A 58 7.95 11.62 -5.56
N GLU A 59 9.26 11.52 -5.43
CA GLU A 59 9.89 10.41 -4.71
C GLU A 59 10.07 10.76 -3.25
N LEU A 60 9.53 9.93 -2.36
CA LEU A 60 9.75 10.06 -0.94
C LEU A 60 9.78 8.68 -0.27
N ILE A 61 10.95 8.34 0.27
CA ILE A 61 11.19 7.08 0.97
C ILE A 61 10.21 6.90 2.14
N ASP A 62 9.63 5.71 2.21
CA ASP A 62 8.66 5.26 3.20
C ASP A 62 9.21 5.00 4.61
N TYR A 63 8.30 4.59 5.49
CA TYR A 63 8.61 4.07 6.81
C TYR A 63 9.46 2.79 6.72
N PRO A 64 10.30 2.51 7.72
CA PRO A 64 11.05 1.26 7.76
C PRO A 64 10.09 0.06 7.78
N ALA A 65 10.44 -1.00 7.05
CA ALA A 65 9.73 -2.26 7.17
C ALA A 65 9.96 -2.85 8.57
N LEU A 66 8.86 -3.18 9.26
CA LEU A 66 8.85 -3.71 10.63
C LEU A 66 9.16 -5.23 10.67
N GLU A 67 9.99 -5.74 9.76
CA GLU A 67 10.37 -7.15 9.69
C GLU A 67 11.66 -7.38 10.46
N ARG A 68 11.60 -7.70 11.76
CA ARG A 68 12.82 -8.06 12.50
C ARG A 68 12.59 -9.16 13.52
N GLY A 69 13.57 -10.07 13.58
CA GLY A 69 13.54 -11.32 14.35
C GLY A 69 13.42 -11.16 15.86
N SER A 70 13.41 -12.29 16.56
CA SER A 70 13.18 -12.38 18.01
C SER A 70 14.40 -11.94 18.85
N GLY A 71 14.17 -11.40 20.05
CA GLY A 71 15.20 -11.24 21.08
C GLY A 71 15.25 -9.84 21.71
N ARG A 72 16.32 -9.53 22.48
CA ARG A 72 16.50 -8.21 23.12
C ARG A 72 16.84 -7.09 22.13
N SER A 73 17.53 -7.43 21.04
CA SER A 73 17.82 -6.52 19.92
C SER A 73 16.54 -5.96 19.27
N PHE A 74 15.46 -6.74 19.26
CA PHE A 74 14.15 -6.32 18.76
C PHE A 74 13.64 -5.03 19.42
N TYR A 75 13.80 -4.88 20.73
CA TYR A 75 13.30 -3.70 21.45
C TYR A 75 14.09 -2.43 21.10
N ILE A 76 15.42 -2.53 20.96
CA ILE A 76 16.26 -1.40 20.55
C ILE A 76 15.91 -0.99 19.10
N MET A 77 15.68 -1.97 18.24
CA MET A 77 15.27 -1.74 16.85
C MET A 77 13.89 -1.07 16.78
N LEU A 78 12.94 -1.49 17.61
CA LEU A 78 11.62 -0.86 17.67
C LEU A 78 11.70 0.64 18.01
N ILE A 79 12.57 1.02 18.95
CA ILE A 79 12.80 2.43 19.29
C ILE A 79 13.41 3.17 18.09
N SER A 80 14.40 2.57 17.42
CA SER A 80 15.00 3.13 16.21
C SER A 80 13.98 3.32 15.08
N ASP A 81 13.07 2.38 14.90
CA ASP A 81 12.02 2.43 13.89
C ASP A 81 10.99 3.52 14.22
N LEU A 82 10.64 3.71 15.50
CA LEU A 82 9.79 4.82 15.95
C LEU A 82 10.45 6.18 15.68
N LEU A 83 11.74 6.35 16.00
CA LEU A 83 12.49 7.58 15.72
C LEU A 83 12.57 7.83 14.21
N THR A 84 12.86 6.80 13.43
CA THR A 84 12.91 6.88 11.97
C THR A 84 11.55 7.28 11.40
N THR A 85 10.47 6.64 11.85
CA THR A 85 9.09 6.97 11.46
C THR A 85 8.76 8.43 11.76
N TYR A 86 9.13 8.93 12.93
CA TYR A 86 8.93 10.34 13.28
C TYR A 86 9.68 11.30 12.34
N ILE A 87 10.93 10.98 12.00
CA ILE A 87 11.73 11.75 11.03
C ILE A 87 11.07 11.72 9.65
N ARG A 88 10.56 10.55 9.20
CA ARG A 88 9.84 10.41 7.93
C ARG A 88 8.59 11.28 7.90
N ILE A 89 7.76 11.24 8.94
CA ILE A 89 6.56 12.10 9.07
C ILE A 89 6.92 13.59 8.97
N ARG A 90 8.03 14.03 9.59
CA ARG A 90 8.49 15.41 9.46
C ARG A 90 8.93 15.77 8.04
N ARG A 91 9.57 14.84 7.32
CA ARG A 91 9.95 15.02 5.91
C ARG A 91 8.72 15.08 5.00
N GLU A 92 7.73 14.23 5.22
CA GLU A 92 6.42 14.26 4.53
C GLU A 92 5.75 15.62 4.70
N GLN A 93 5.66 16.13 5.93
CA GLN A 93 5.12 17.46 6.22
C GLN A 93 5.90 18.59 5.55
N LYS A 94 7.23 18.51 5.48
CA LYS A 94 8.06 19.51 4.79
C LYS A 94 7.80 19.50 3.28
N LEU A 95 7.66 18.32 2.67
CA LEU A 95 7.33 18.18 1.26
C LEU A 95 5.93 18.73 0.98
N LEU A 96 4.93 18.32 1.77
CA LEU A 96 3.56 18.80 1.63
C LEU A 96 3.47 20.33 1.67
N LYS A 97 4.11 20.97 2.65
CA LYS A 97 4.16 22.45 2.74
C LYS A 97 4.82 23.09 1.52
N LYS A 98 5.84 22.47 0.93
CA LYS A 98 6.50 22.96 -0.29
C LYS A 98 5.55 22.88 -1.49
N LEU A 99 4.75 21.81 -1.57
CA LEU A 99 3.78 21.58 -2.63
C LEU A 99 2.58 22.53 -2.52
N GLU A 100 2.00 22.67 -1.32
CA GLU A 100 0.87 23.57 -1.05
C GLU A 100 1.19 25.07 -1.21
N LYS A 101 2.48 25.44 -1.16
CA LYS A 101 2.93 26.81 -1.51
C LYS A 101 2.81 27.12 -2.99
N LYS A 102 2.89 26.10 -3.84
CA LYS A 102 2.91 26.24 -5.31
C LYS A 102 1.59 25.83 -5.97
N THR A 103 0.78 25.06 -5.25
CA THR A 103 -0.40 24.40 -5.80
C THR A 103 -1.52 24.43 -4.77
N ASP A 104 -2.69 24.89 -5.18
CA ASP A 104 -3.91 24.78 -4.38
C ASP A 104 -4.60 23.45 -4.70
N TYR A 105 -4.48 22.49 -3.79
CA TYR A 105 -5.13 21.20 -3.93
C TYR A 105 -6.58 21.29 -3.43
N ASN A 106 -7.50 20.64 -4.14
CA ASN A 106 -8.87 20.46 -3.69
C ASN A 106 -8.96 19.50 -2.50
N PHE A 107 -8.13 18.45 -2.51
CA PHE A 107 -7.98 17.52 -1.39
C PHE A 107 -6.61 16.83 -1.42
N ILE A 108 -6.25 16.26 -0.28
CA ILE A 108 -5.11 15.36 -0.11
C ILE A 108 -5.64 13.98 0.29
N PHE A 109 -5.20 12.94 -0.39
CA PHE A 109 -5.55 11.55 -0.09
C PHE A 109 -4.27 10.77 0.22
N SER A 110 -4.16 10.28 1.44
CA SER A 110 -3.04 9.47 1.88
C SER A 110 -3.44 8.02 2.01
N ASP A 111 -2.69 7.10 1.42
CA ASP A 111 -2.76 5.67 1.67
C ASP A 111 -1.51 5.25 2.43
N GLY A 112 -1.65 5.00 3.74
CA GLY A 112 -0.56 4.52 4.58
C GLY A 112 0.59 5.50 4.81
N LYS A 113 0.48 6.78 4.40
CA LYS A 113 1.46 7.85 4.69
C LYS A 113 0.92 8.88 5.67
N TYR A 114 1.16 8.66 6.95
CA TYR A 114 0.60 9.42 8.06
C TYR A 114 0.97 10.91 8.05
N GLY A 115 2.11 11.32 7.49
CA GLY A 115 2.53 12.72 7.46
C GLY A 115 1.88 13.59 6.39
N PHE A 116 0.89 13.11 5.62
CA PHE A 116 0.20 13.89 4.59
C PHE A 116 -1.15 14.46 5.07
N PHE A 117 -1.11 15.35 6.05
CA PHE A 117 -2.26 16.13 6.51
C PHE A 117 -1.96 17.63 6.45
N SER A 118 -2.97 18.43 6.15
CA SER A 118 -2.87 19.90 6.08
C SER A 118 -3.96 20.58 6.92
N LYS A 119 -3.64 21.77 7.43
CA LYS A 119 -4.63 22.68 8.03
C LYS A 119 -5.37 23.50 6.98
N LYS A 120 -4.78 23.69 5.79
CA LYS A 120 -5.35 24.46 4.68
C LYS A 120 -6.25 23.59 3.80
N THR A 121 -5.81 22.37 3.52
CA THR A 121 -6.46 21.46 2.57
C THR A 121 -7.06 20.26 3.29
N LYS A 122 -8.30 19.89 2.97
CA LYS A 122 -8.94 18.70 3.51
C LYS A 122 -8.11 17.45 3.16
N SER A 123 -7.74 16.71 4.19
CA SER A 123 -6.85 15.56 4.08
C SER A 123 -7.57 14.29 4.53
N PHE A 124 -7.46 13.23 3.74
CA PHE A 124 -8.09 11.93 3.97
C PHE A 124 -7.01 10.86 4.13
N LEU A 125 -7.28 9.86 4.97
CA LEU A 125 -6.35 8.76 5.21
C LEU A 125 -7.03 7.42 4.95
N LEU A 126 -6.44 6.57 4.11
CA LEU A 126 -6.80 5.19 3.91
C LEU A 126 -5.82 4.31 4.72
N THR A 127 -6.32 3.54 5.69
CA THR A 127 -5.49 2.65 6.51
C THR A 127 -6.28 1.50 7.11
N HIS A 128 -5.63 0.33 7.26
CA HIS A 128 -6.10 -0.76 8.13
C HIS A 128 -5.43 -0.75 9.50
N GLN A 129 -4.39 0.06 9.71
CA GLN A 129 -3.59 0.04 10.92
C GLN A 129 -4.09 1.12 11.88
N LEU A 130 -5.25 0.88 12.49
CA LEU A 130 -5.83 1.81 13.45
C LEU A 130 -5.34 1.57 14.88
N SER A 131 -4.78 0.38 15.15
CA SER A 131 -4.11 0.05 16.40
C SER A 131 -2.77 -0.63 16.14
N PHE A 132 -1.69 0.06 16.48
CA PHE A 132 -0.37 -0.55 16.63
C PHE A 132 -0.35 -1.31 17.95
N HIS A 133 -0.48 -2.63 17.88
CA HIS A 133 -0.36 -3.49 19.04
C HIS A 133 1.11 -3.55 19.45
N ILE A 134 1.42 -2.91 20.57
CA ILE A 134 2.76 -2.96 21.16
C ILE A 134 2.97 -4.27 21.92
N PRO A 135 4.22 -4.75 22.05
CA PRO A 135 4.53 -5.92 22.84
C PRO A 135 3.95 -5.83 24.26
N LYS A 136 3.48 -6.95 24.81
CA LYS A 136 2.78 -7.02 26.13
C LYS A 136 3.55 -6.35 27.28
N ILE A 137 4.88 -6.30 27.20
CA ILE A 137 5.73 -5.66 28.22
C ILE A 137 5.49 -4.15 28.33
N PHE A 138 4.95 -3.53 27.27
CA PHE A 138 4.53 -2.13 27.23
C PHE A 138 3.01 -1.97 27.34
N SER A 139 2.26 -3.00 27.74
CA SER A 139 0.78 -2.94 27.82
C SER A 139 0.26 -1.78 28.69
N PHE A 140 0.99 -1.38 29.73
CA PHE A 140 0.67 -0.20 30.55
C PHE A 140 0.62 1.10 29.72
N SER A 141 1.39 1.21 28.63
CA SER A 141 1.41 2.38 27.75
C SER A 141 0.41 2.31 26.59
N GLN A 142 -0.37 1.22 26.46
CA GLN A 142 -1.36 1.08 25.39
C GLN A 142 -2.39 2.22 25.39
N LYS A 143 -2.94 2.57 26.57
CA LYS A 143 -3.92 3.68 26.69
C LYS A 143 -3.34 5.02 26.22
N PHE A 144 -2.06 5.24 26.47
CA PHE A 144 -1.34 6.46 26.09
C PHE A 144 -1.02 6.47 24.59
N MET A 145 -0.64 5.33 24.03
CA MET A 145 -0.46 5.17 22.58
C MET A 145 -1.76 5.39 21.83
N ASP A 146 -2.87 4.81 22.31
CA ASP A 146 -4.20 4.99 21.72
C ASP A 146 -4.61 6.47 21.74
N TYR A 147 -4.31 7.19 22.82
CA TYR A 147 -4.56 8.63 22.91
C TYR A 147 -3.77 9.43 21.86
N PHE A 148 -2.49 9.09 21.66
CA PHE A 148 -1.70 9.73 20.61
C PHE A 148 -2.18 9.38 19.21
N ASN A 149 -2.50 8.11 18.95
CA ASN A 149 -3.07 7.67 17.68
C ASN A 149 -4.36 8.42 17.37
N LYS A 150 -5.27 8.55 18.35
CA LYS A 150 -6.48 9.37 18.22
C LYS A 150 -6.16 10.81 17.85
N LYS A 151 -5.30 11.48 18.63
CA LYS A 151 -4.92 12.88 18.34
C LYS A 151 -4.26 13.02 16.96
N TYR A 152 -3.56 11.99 16.52
CA TYR A 152 -2.95 11.98 15.20
C TYR A 152 -4.01 11.85 14.10
N PHE A 153 -4.91 10.88 14.24
CA PHE A 153 -6.01 10.63 13.30
C PHE A 153 -6.99 11.78 13.17
N GLN A 154 -7.20 12.56 14.24
CA GLN A 154 -8.02 13.77 14.23
C GLN A 154 -7.46 14.90 13.35
N LYS A 155 -6.21 14.79 12.86
CA LYS A 155 -5.65 15.74 11.88
C LYS A 155 -6.21 15.53 10.48
N PHE A 156 -6.80 14.37 10.22
CA PHE A 156 -7.47 14.06 8.96
C PHE A 156 -8.95 14.42 9.06
N ALA A 157 -9.51 14.90 7.95
CA ALA A 157 -10.94 15.20 7.86
C ALA A 157 -11.78 13.95 8.05
N ARG A 158 -11.29 12.80 7.55
CA ARG A 158 -11.92 11.48 7.66
C ARG A 158 -10.91 10.38 7.35
N ILE A 159 -11.10 9.24 8.00
CA ILE A 159 -10.37 8.00 7.73
C ILE A 159 -11.25 7.04 6.95
N PHE A 160 -10.68 6.40 5.94
CA PHE A 160 -11.28 5.32 5.19
C PHE A 160 -10.61 4.01 5.61
N ILE A 161 -11.44 3.01 5.93
CA ILE A 161 -11.01 1.70 6.36
C ILE A 161 -11.39 0.72 5.24
N PRO A 162 -10.43 0.14 4.51
CA PRO A 162 -10.71 -0.77 3.39
C PRO A 162 -11.13 -2.17 3.85
N ASP A 163 -12.04 -2.24 4.80
CA ASP A 163 -12.56 -3.46 5.40
C ASP A 163 -14.08 -3.37 5.54
N TYR A 164 -14.73 -4.48 5.86
CA TYR A 164 -16.15 -4.49 6.20
C TYR A 164 -16.39 -3.91 7.60
N GLU A 165 -17.52 -3.24 7.78
CA GLU A 165 -17.92 -2.71 9.09
C GLU A 165 -18.37 -3.82 10.05
N ASP A 166 -18.99 -4.88 9.51
CA ASP A 166 -19.36 -6.05 10.31
C ASP A 166 -18.09 -6.82 10.71
N THR A 167 -17.91 -6.98 12.02
CA THR A 167 -16.79 -7.72 12.60
C THR A 167 -16.76 -9.21 12.25
N LYS A 168 -17.88 -9.79 11.79
CA LYS A 168 -17.96 -11.20 11.39
C LYS A 168 -17.36 -11.45 10.01
N ASP A 169 -17.47 -10.46 9.12
CA ASP A 169 -17.07 -10.57 7.72
C ASP A 169 -15.75 -9.85 7.43
N ASN A 170 -15.17 -9.15 8.42
CA ASN A 170 -13.93 -8.41 8.25
C ASN A 170 -12.74 -9.31 7.88
N LEU A 171 -11.76 -8.72 7.19
CA LEU A 171 -10.55 -9.42 6.78
C LEU A 171 -9.34 -9.07 7.66
N ALA A 172 -9.32 -7.88 8.27
CA ALA A 172 -8.16 -7.42 9.05
C ALA A 172 -8.35 -7.56 10.57
N GLY A 173 -9.51 -8.05 11.04
CA GLY A 173 -9.76 -8.33 12.45
C GLY A 173 -9.52 -7.12 13.35
N LYS A 174 -8.71 -7.29 14.39
CA LYS A 174 -8.44 -6.23 15.38
C LYS A 174 -7.69 -5.02 14.83
N LEU A 175 -7.06 -5.13 13.66
CA LEU A 175 -6.33 -4.01 13.06
C LEU A 175 -7.31 -2.93 12.56
N SER A 176 -8.41 -3.35 11.93
CA SER A 176 -9.46 -2.48 11.38
C SER A 176 -10.59 -2.16 12.36
N HIS A 177 -10.76 -2.94 13.44
CA HIS A 177 -11.80 -2.73 14.46
C HIS A 177 -11.22 -2.56 15.87
N PRO A 178 -10.43 -1.52 16.15
CA PRO A 178 -10.01 -1.26 17.52
C PRO A 178 -11.20 -0.75 18.33
N GLY A 179 -11.27 -1.13 19.61
CA GLY A 179 -12.42 -0.79 20.48
C GLY A 179 -12.69 0.72 20.68
N ARG A 180 -11.76 1.60 20.25
CA ARG A 180 -11.90 3.08 20.33
C ARG A 180 -12.09 3.76 18.96
N ILE A 181 -12.38 3.02 17.90
CA ILE A 181 -12.51 3.58 16.54
C ILE A 181 -13.61 4.67 16.45
N ASN A 182 -14.67 4.53 17.26
CA ASN A 182 -15.79 5.47 17.35
C ASN A 182 -15.40 6.89 17.79
N GLU A 183 -14.18 7.07 18.33
CA GLU A 183 -13.68 8.38 18.75
C GLU A 183 -13.02 9.20 17.62
N VAL A 184 -12.99 8.64 16.40
CA VAL A 184 -12.39 9.24 15.20
C VAL A 184 -13.42 9.23 14.07
N LYS A 185 -13.43 10.28 13.23
CA LYS A 185 -14.28 10.33 12.03
C LYS A 185 -13.76 9.32 11.01
N HIS A 186 -14.48 8.22 10.82
CA HIS A 186 -14.09 7.15 9.92
C HIS A 186 -15.27 6.61 9.10
N ASN A 187 -14.95 5.88 8.05
CA ASN A 187 -15.89 5.09 7.26
C ASN A 187 -15.24 3.79 6.83
N TYR A 188 -15.94 2.69 7.02
CA TYR A 188 -15.66 1.44 6.33
C TYR A 188 -16.13 1.58 4.88
N ILE A 189 -15.25 1.22 3.95
CA ILE A 189 -15.53 1.33 2.51
C ILE A 189 -15.57 -0.04 1.84
N GLY A 190 -15.54 -1.12 2.62
CA GLY A 190 -15.43 -2.48 2.13
C GLY A 190 -14.04 -2.76 1.55
N VAL A 191 -13.89 -3.98 1.03
CA VAL A 191 -12.65 -4.43 0.40
C VAL A 191 -12.48 -3.73 -0.96
N ILE A 192 -11.37 -3.02 -1.13
CA ILE A 192 -11.01 -2.45 -2.43
C ILE A 192 -10.27 -3.51 -3.25
N SER A 193 -10.79 -3.80 -4.46
CA SER A 193 -10.13 -4.65 -5.45
C SER A 193 -9.90 -3.87 -6.74
N SER A 194 -8.73 -4.06 -7.33
CA SER A 194 -8.41 -3.57 -8.68
C SER A 194 -8.86 -4.53 -9.79
N PHE A 195 -9.26 -5.75 -9.44
CA PHE A 195 -9.82 -6.70 -10.40
C PHE A 195 -11.22 -6.23 -10.80
N GLY A 196 -11.38 -5.89 -12.08
CA GLY A 196 -12.68 -5.52 -12.63
C GLY A 196 -13.67 -6.68 -12.58
N GLY A 197 -14.96 -6.35 -12.51
CA GLY A 197 -16.03 -7.32 -12.72
C GLY A 197 -15.93 -8.00 -14.09
N LYS A 198 -16.67 -9.10 -14.27
CA LYS A 198 -16.62 -10.11 -15.36
C LYS A 198 -16.69 -9.61 -16.83
N GLU A 199 -16.61 -8.31 -17.10
CA GLU A 199 -17.03 -7.69 -18.36
C GLU A 199 -16.09 -7.92 -19.55
N ASN A 200 -14.90 -8.50 -19.37
CA ASN A 200 -14.04 -8.93 -20.48
C ASN A 200 -13.39 -10.28 -20.16
N LYS A 201 -14.19 -11.35 -20.13
CA LYS A 201 -13.64 -12.70 -20.25
C LYS A 201 -13.51 -13.04 -21.72
N GLU A 202 -12.47 -12.53 -22.37
CA GLU A 202 -11.91 -13.34 -23.45
C GLU A 202 -11.55 -14.70 -22.83
N LYS A 203 -11.90 -15.80 -23.50
CA LYS A 203 -11.55 -17.14 -23.02
C LYS A 203 -10.03 -17.22 -23.01
N SER A 204 -9.43 -16.98 -21.86
CA SER A 204 -8.02 -17.24 -21.62
C SER A 204 -7.78 -18.74 -21.78
N GLU A 205 -6.60 -19.12 -22.25
CA GLU A 205 -6.20 -20.52 -22.25
C GLU A 205 -6.30 -21.09 -20.82
N PRO A 206 -6.76 -22.34 -20.66
CA PRO A 206 -6.81 -22.98 -19.35
C PRO A 206 -5.40 -23.12 -18.78
N ILE A 207 -5.27 -22.84 -17.48
CA ILE A 207 -4.05 -23.04 -16.71
C ILE A 207 -4.32 -24.11 -15.66
N ASP A 208 -3.37 -25.00 -15.44
CA ASP A 208 -3.50 -26.07 -14.44
C ASP A 208 -3.03 -25.59 -13.06
N TYR A 209 -1.97 -24.77 -13.02
CA TYR A 209 -1.42 -24.21 -11.78
C TYR A 209 -1.09 -22.73 -11.91
N LEU A 210 -1.48 -21.95 -10.89
CA LEU A 210 -1.15 -20.55 -10.75
C LEU A 210 -0.31 -20.32 -9.50
N PHE A 211 0.89 -19.75 -9.69
CA PHE A 211 1.81 -19.35 -8.64
C PHE A 211 1.85 -17.83 -8.56
N THR A 212 1.14 -17.24 -7.60
CA THR A 212 1.23 -15.79 -7.33
C THR A 212 2.19 -15.54 -6.18
N ILE A 213 3.35 -14.95 -6.47
CA ILE A 213 4.37 -14.65 -5.47
C ILE A 213 4.42 -13.14 -5.29
N SER A 214 4.03 -12.67 -4.11
CA SER A 214 4.09 -11.26 -3.73
C SER A 214 4.63 -11.12 -2.31
N GLY A 215 4.96 -9.89 -1.91
CA GLY A 215 5.42 -9.59 -0.55
C GLY A 215 6.86 -9.08 -0.48
N TYR A 216 7.24 -8.64 0.72
CA TYR A 216 8.45 -7.87 1.01
C TYR A 216 9.67 -8.75 1.40
N LEU A 217 9.68 -10.04 1.06
CA LEU A 217 10.78 -10.97 1.39
C LEU A 217 12.01 -10.79 0.48
N ALA A 218 12.54 -9.56 0.37
CA ALA A 218 13.55 -9.19 -0.61
C ALA A 218 14.82 -10.07 -0.58
N GLN A 219 15.24 -10.53 0.61
CA GLN A 219 16.48 -11.30 0.77
C GLN A 219 16.35 -12.79 0.37
N HIS A 220 15.18 -13.38 0.53
CA HIS A 220 14.96 -14.82 0.26
C HIS A 220 14.08 -15.09 -0.96
N ARG A 221 13.48 -14.05 -1.55
CA ARG A 221 12.57 -14.14 -2.71
C ARG A 221 13.20 -14.89 -3.88
N GLY A 222 14.45 -14.59 -4.23
CA GLY A 222 15.12 -15.25 -5.36
C GLY A 222 15.29 -16.76 -5.15
N VAL A 223 15.83 -17.17 -4.00
CA VAL A 223 16.03 -18.59 -3.65
C VAL A 223 14.69 -19.33 -3.58
N PHE A 224 13.67 -18.71 -3.00
CA PHE A 224 12.33 -19.29 -2.91
C PHE A 224 11.69 -19.49 -4.29
N ILE A 225 11.76 -18.48 -5.16
CA ILE A 225 11.26 -18.58 -6.54
C ILE A 225 11.99 -19.69 -7.29
N GLN A 226 13.32 -19.76 -7.20
CA GLN A 226 14.09 -20.79 -7.88
C GLN A 226 13.72 -22.20 -7.40
N LYS A 227 13.53 -22.38 -6.09
CA LYS A 227 13.10 -23.66 -5.52
C LYS A 227 11.71 -24.06 -6.02
N LEU A 228 10.75 -23.12 -6.00
CA LEU A 228 9.40 -23.36 -6.50
C LEU A 228 9.37 -23.68 -8.00
N LEU A 229 10.16 -22.97 -8.81
CA LEU A 229 10.28 -23.26 -10.24
C LEU A 229 10.79 -24.70 -10.46
N ASN A 230 11.81 -25.11 -9.71
CA ASN A 230 12.35 -26.46 -9.82
C ASN A 230 11.34 -27.54 -9.39
N GLU A 231 10.60 -27.33 -8.30
CA GLU A 231 9.56 -28.26 -7.84
C GLU A 231 8.38 -28.31 -8.82
N ALA A 232 8.02 -27.18 -9.42
CA ALA A 232 6.92 -27.10 -10.38
C ALA A 232 7.19 -27.89 -11.68
N LYS A 233 8.47 -28.17 -12.02
CA LYS A 233 8.83 -29.03 -13.16
C LYS A 233 8.28 -30.44 -13.05
N ALA A 234 8.07 -30.94 -11.83
CA ALA A 234 7.48 -32.26 -11.59
C ALA A 234 5.95 -32.28 -11.73
N LEU A 235 5.30 -31.12 -11.80
CA LEU A 235 3.85 -31.02 -11.97
C LEU A 235 3.48 -31.18 -13.45
N PRO A 236 2.43 -31.94 -13.79
CA PRO A 236 1.92 -32.02 -15.16
C PRO A 236 1.27 -30.68 -15.58
N GLY A 237 0.95 -30.52 -16.86
CA GLY A 237 0.14 -29.39 -17.34
C GLY A 237 0.87 -28.04 -17.44
N LYS A 238 0.08 -26.97 -17.66
CA LYS A 238 0.49 -25.57 -17.82
C LYS A 238 0.59 -24.86 -16.48
N LYS A 239 1.75 -24.26 -16.21
CA LYS A 239 2.06 -23.55 -14.96
C LYS A 239 2.32 -22.08 -15.25
N VAL A 240 1.67 -21.20 -14.51
CA VAL A 240 1.83 -19.75 -14.65
C VAL A 240 2.37 -19.16 -13.35
N PHE A 241 3.49 -18.45 -13.43
CA PHE A 241 4.10 -17.72 -12.33
C PHE A 241 3.88 -16.21 -12.52
N ILE A 242 3.35 -15.56 -11.49
CA ILE A 242 3.23 -14.10 -11.41
C ILE A 242 4.12 -13.64 -10.27
N LEU A 243 5.26 -13.02 -10.61
CA LEU A 243 6.32 -12.76 -9.63
C LEU A 243 6.22 -11.38 -8.96
N GLY A 244 5.44 -10.43 -9.49
CA GLY A 244 5.30 -9.10 -8.87
C GLY A 244 6.56 -8.22 -8.98
N ASP A 245 7.40 -8.45 -9.99
CA ASP A 245 8.56 -7.61 -10.27
C ASP A 245 8.18 -6.44 -11.18
N THR A 246 8.22 -5.23 -10.62
CA THR A 246 7.84 -3.98 -11.33
C THR A 246 9.03 -3.27 -11.97
N THR A 247 10.22 -3.88 -11.96
CA THR A 247 11.42 -3.27 -12.57
C THR A 247 11.51 -3.55 -14.06
N GLN A 248 10.80 -4.58 -14.54
CA GLN A 248 10.78 -4.99 -15.94
C GLN A 248 9.34 -5.00 -16.46
N LYS A 249 9.10 -4.16 -17.46
CA LYS A 249 7.77 -3.85 -18.01
C LYS A 249 7.02 -5.07 -18.56
N GLU A 250 7.77 -6.07 -19.03
CA GLU A 250 7.28 -7.32 -19.63
C GLU A 250 8.33 -8.42 -19.39
N TYR A 251 8.49 -8.89 -18.15
CA TYR A 251 9.29 -10.10 -17.93
C TYR A 251 8.44 -11.31 -18.31
N TYR A 252 8.41 -11.65 -19.59
CA TYR A 252 7.83 -12.90 -20.08
C TYR A 252 8.96 -13.90 -20.34
N GLN A 253 8.95 -15.00 -19.59
CA GLN A 253 9.78 -16.16 -19.90
C GLN A 253 8.87 -17.37 -20.10
N HIS A 254 9.11 -18.11 -21.17
CA HIS A 254 8.39 -19.34 -21.45
C HIS A 254 9.40 -20.49 -21.53
N ASP A 255 9.31 -21.39 -20.57
CA ASP A 255 10.00 -22.67 -20.57
C ASP A 255 9.07 -23.71 -21.21
N THR A 256 9.33 -24.00 -22.48
CA THR A 256 8.52 -24.93 -23.29
C THR A 256 8.74 -26.39 -22.88
N GLU A 257 9.89 -26.73 -22.30
CA GLU A 257 10.20 -28.10 -21.86
C GLU A 257 9.29 -28.51 -20.71
N TYR A 258 9.05 -27.58 -19.78
CA TYR A 258 8.22 -27.82 -18.60
C TYR A 258 6.86 -27.12 -18.65
N ASN A 259 6.50 -26.46 -19.75
CA ASN A 259 5.25 -25.68 -19.90
C ASN A 259 5.03 -24.68 -18.74
N ILE A 260 6.06 -23.88 -18.46
CA ILE A 260 6.07 -22.84 -17.44
C ILE A 260 6.13 -21.47 -18.10
N GLU A 261 5.13 -20.64 -17.83
CA GLU A 261 5.12 -19.22 -18.20
C GLU A 261 5.38 -18.38 -16.96
N ILE A 262 6.30 -17.42 -17.05
CA ILE A 262 6.66 -16.50 -15.99
C ILE A 262 6.32 -15.09 -16.45
N TYR A 263 5.55 -14.37 -15.64
CA TYR A 263 5.13 -13.00 -15.85
C TYR A 263 5.69 -12.07 -14.77
N GLY A 264 6.31 -10.98 -15.23
CA GLY A 264 6.57 -9.75 -14.48
C GLY A 264 5.30 -8.92 -14.28
N PHE A 265 5.45 -7.68 -13.80
CA PHE A 265 4.34 -6.75 -13.54
C PHE A 265 4.42 -5.49 -14.41
#